data_AF-A0A7J4JTD0-F1
#
_entry.id   AF-A0A7J4JTD0-F1
#
_cell.length_a   1.000
_cell.length_b   1.000
_cell.length_c   1.000
_cell.angle_alpha   90.00
_cell.angle_beta   90.00
_cell.angle_gamma   90.00
#
_symmetry.space_group_name_H-M   'P 1'
#
loop_
_entity.id
_entity.type
_entity.pdbx_description
1 polymer ?
#
loop_
_entity_poly.entity_id
_entity_poly.type
_entity_poly.pdbx_seq_one_letter_code
_entity_poly.pdbx_strand_id
1 'polypeptide(L)'
;MKNEYFTYGLLFMAVLVLAWTVFSVFSKPKLDLDAQGKVLETASNEQYFQQQAAQVGNECGNLKDEATVQHLSHHPSQYAQCLRQVDPAFLKQATGKTLGELLG
;
A
#
# COMPACT_ATOMS: atom_id res chain seq x y z
N MET A 1 3.52 -24.46 -40.74
CA MET A 1 4.58 -23.64 -40.09
C MET A 1 4.14 -22.23 -39.69
N LYS A 2 3.69 -21.27 -40.53
CA LYS A 2 3.34 -19.92 -40.04
C LYS A 2 2.00 -19.82 -39.25
N ASN A 3 0.99 -20.61 -39.62
CA ASN A 3 -0.34 -20.54 -38.97
C ASN A 3 -0.38 -21.20 -37.59
N GLU A 4 0.43 -22.24 -37.36
CA GLU A 4 0.41 -22.98 -36.09
C GLU A 4 0.93 -22.12 -34.94
N TYR A 5 2.05 -21.39 -35.13
CA TYR A 5 2.55 -20.45 -34.11
C TYR A 5 1.58 -19.31 -33.82
N PHE A 6 0.85 -18.84 -34.83
CA PHE A 6 -0.18 -17.81 -34.64
C PHE A 6 -1.37 -18.34 -33.82
N THR A 7 -1.84 -19.55 -34.12
CA THR A 7 -2.90 -20.22 -33.34
C THR A 7 -2.45 -20.52 -31.92
N TYR A 8 -1.24 -21.03 -31.71
CA TYR A 8 -0.70 -21.27 -30.36
C TYR A 8 -0.51 -19.97 -29.57
N GLY A 9 -0.09 -18.88 -30.23
CA GLY A 9 0.00 -17.56 -29.62
C GLY A 9 -1.36 -17.02 -29.17
N LEU A 10 -2.40 -17.16 -30.00
CA LEU A 10 -3.76 -16.79 -29.64
C LEU A 10 -4.30 -17.61 -28.46
N LEU A 11 -4.08 -18.92 -28.47
CA LEU A 11 -4.50 -19.80 -27.37
C LEU A 11 -3.78 -19.44 -26.05
N PHE A 12 -2.47 -19.17 -26.10
CA PHE A 12 -1.72 -18.76 -24.93
C PHE A 12 -2.22 -17.44 -24.35
N MET A 13 -2.48 -16.44 -25.20
CA MET A 13 -3.05 -15.17 -24.78
C MET A 13 -4.44 -15.34 -24.17
N ALA A 14 -5.29 -16.19 -24.75
CA ALA A 14 -6.60 -16.50 -24.19
C ALA A 14 -6.49 -17.12 -22.79
N VAL A 15 -5.57 -18.06 -22.58
CA VAL A 15 -5.31 -18.68 -21.26
C VAL A 15 -4.80 -17.64 -20.26
N LEU A 16 -3.90 -16.74 -20.66
CA LEU A 16 -3.40 -15.68 -19.78
C LEU A 16 -4.51 -14.72 -19.37
N VAL A 17 -5.38 -14.31 -20.30
CA VAL A 17 -6.51 -13.43 -20.00
C VAL A 17 -7.48 -14.13 -19.06
N LEU A 18 -7.80 -15.41 -19.28
CA LEU A 18 -8.67 -16.18 -18.38
C LEU A 18 -8.05 -16.31 -16.99
N ALA A 19 -6.77 -16.65 -16.88
CA ALA A 19 -6.07 -16.74 -15.60
C ALA A 19 -6.06 -15.39 -14.86
N TRP A 20 -5.82 -14.28 -15.57
CA TRP A 20 -5.87 -12.93 -15.00
C TRP A 20 -7.28 -12.57 -14.49
N THR A 21 -8.32 -12.89 -15.26
CA THR A 21 -9.71 -12.60 -14.85
C THR A 21 -10.08 -13.34 -13.56
N VAL A 22 -9.78 -14.64 -13.47
CA VAL A 22 -10.02 -15.43 -12.26
C VAL A 22 -9.24 -14.84 -11.08
N PHE A 23 -7.93 -14.59 -11.24
CA PHE A 23 -7.12 -14.00 -10.19
C PHE A 23 -7.68 -12.64 -9.73
N SER A 24 -8.04 -11.76 -10.65
CA SER A 24 -8.55 -10.42 -10.32
C SER A 24 -9.87 -10.41 -9.54
N VAL A 25 -10.72 -11.44 -9.73
CA VAL A 25 -12.01 -11.58 -9.07
C VAL A 25 -11.85 -12.20 -7.68
N PHE A 26 -10.99 -13.21 -7.54
CA PHE A 26 -10.87 -13.99 -6.30
C PHE A 26 -9.80 -13.47 -5.34
N SER A 27 -8.87 -12.62 -5.78
CA SER A 27 -7.82 -12.07 -4.91
C SER A 27 -8.27 -10.87 -4.07
N LYS A 28 -9.50 -10.38 -4.23
CA LYS A 28 -10.00 -9.27 -3.41
C LYS A 28 -10.47 -9.78 -2.04
N PRO A 29 -9.98 -9.21 -0.93
CA PRO A 29 -10.48 -9.55 0.39
C PRO A 29 -11.94 -9.13 0.49
N LYS A 30 -12.80 -10.06 0.91
CA LYS A 30 -14.22 -9.78 1.17
C LYS A 30 -14.33 -9.23 2.59
N LEU A 31 -14.58 -7.94 2.71
CA LEU A 31 -14.97 -7.33 3.97
C LEU A 31 -16.47 -7.54 4.17
N ASP A 32 -16.85 -7.95 5.37
CA ASP A 32 -18.26 -7.99 5.76
C ASP A 32 -18.77 -6.56 5.94
N LEU A 33 -19.80 -6.18 5.16
CA LEU A 33 -20.39 -4.85 5.16
C LEU A 33 -21.86 -4.91 5.60
N ASP A 34 -22.36 -3.84 6.21
CA ASP A 34 -23.79 -3.65 6.48
C ASP A 34 -24.56 -3.25 5.20
N ALA A 35 -25.88 -3.09 5.33
CA ALA A 35 -26.75 -2.72 4.20
C ALA A 35 -26.46 -1.32 3.62
N GLN A 36 -25.68 -0.50 4.34
CA GLN A 36 -25.26 0.84 3.98
C GLN A 36 -23.81 0.85 3.46
N GLY A 37 -23.15 -0.31 3.37
CA GLY A 37 -21.78 -0.46 2.89
C GLY A 37 -20.71 -0.13 3.94
N LYS A 38 -21.08 -0.01 5.22
CA LYS A 38 -20.12 0.20 6.32
C LYS A 38 -19.53 -1.13 6.76
N VAL A 39 -18.23 -1.13 7.04
CA VAL A 39 -17.53 -2.31 7.55
C VAL A 39 -18.07 -2.73 8.91
N LEU A 40 -18.45 -4.00 9.03
CA LEU A 40 -18.93 -4.60 10.26
C LEU A 40 -17.75 -5.00 11.17
N GLU A 41 -17.96 -4.92 12.48
CA GLU A 41 -17.02 -5.45 13.48
C GLU A 41 -17.21 -6.97 13.61
N THR A 42 -16.63 -7.71 12.67
CA THR A 42 -16.59 -9.18 12.67
C THR A 42 -15.17 -9.69 12.90
N ALA A 43 -15.02 -10.90 13.46
CA ALA A 43 -13.71 -11.50 13.68
C ALA A 43 -12.90 -11.68 12.37
N SER A 44 -13.57 -11.92 11.24
CA SER A 44 -12.97 -11.99 9.89
C SER A 44 -12.38 -10.65 9.45
N ASN A 45 -13.14 -9.56 9.60
CA ASN A 45 -12.67 -8.21 9.27
C ASN A 45 -11.54 -7.78 10.19
N GLU A 46 -11.64 -8.07 11.49
CA GLU A 46 -10.60 -7.77 12.46
C GLU A 46 -9.29 -8.49 12.13
N GLN A 47 -9.35 -9.79 11.79
CA GLN A 47 -8.18 -10.55 11.33
C GLN A 47 -7.58 -9.95 10.05
N TYR A 48 -8.41 -9.50 9.10
CA TYR A 48 -7.94 -8.83 7.88
C TYR A 48 -7.18 -7.54 8.21
N PHE A 49 -7.71 -6.70 9.09
CA PHE A 49 -7.03 -5.46 9.50
C PHE A 49 -5.79 -5.72 10.35
N GLN A 50 -5.79 -6.76 11.20
CA GLN A 50 -4.60 -7.17 11.96
C GLN A 50 -3.50 -7.69 11.03
N GLN A 51 -3.84 -8.45 9.98
CA GLN A 51 -2.89 -8.91 8.97
C GLN A 51 -2.35 -7.75 8.12
N GLN A 52 -3.20 -6.80 7.73
CA GLN A 52 -2.74 -5.56 7.11
C GLN A 52 -1.83 -4.78 8.06
N ALA A 53 -2.23 -4.56 9.32
CA ALA A 53 -1.42 -3.84 10.30
C ALA A 53 -0.08 -4.54 10.57
N ALA A 54 -0.03 -5.87 10.56
CA ALA A 54 1.21 -6.65 10.65
C ALA A 54 2.10 -6.50 9.40
N GLN A 55 1.51 -6.27 8.22
CA GLN A 55 2.25 -5.87 7.01
C GLN A 55 2.68 -4.39 7.06
N VAL A 56 1.94 -3.54 7.79
CA VAL A 56 2.37 -2.19 8.22
C VAL A 56 3.32 -2.30 9.43
N GLY A 57 4.21 -3.29 9.43
CA GLY A 57 5.31 -3.43 10.40
C GLY A 57 6.45 -2.42 10.17
N ASN A 58 6.12 -1.23 9.67
CA ASN A 58 7.04 -0.12 9.53
C ASN A 58 6.23 1.17 9.65
N GLU A 59 5.94 1.59 10.89
CA GLU A 59 5.19 2.81 11.22
C GLU A 59 5.74 4.06 10.53
N CYS A 60 7.00 4.00 10.11
CA CYS A 60 7.72 5.05 9.41
C CYS A 60 7.62 4.98 7.87
N GLY A 61 7.11 3.89 7.29
CA GLY A 61 7.09 3.70 5.84
C GLY A 61 8.48 3.75 5.19
N ASN A 62 8.55 4.20 3.93
CA ASN A 62 9.82 4.40 3.22
C ASN A 62 10.38 5.82 3.47
N LEU A 63 11.36 5.96 4.36
CA LEU A 63 11.99 7.24 4.69
C LEU A 63 12.84 7.86 3.56
N LYS A 64 12.99 7.17 2.42
CA LYS A 64 13.60 7.70 1.20
C LYS A 64 12.57 8.21 0.18
N ASP A 65 11.29 8.05 0.47
CA ASP A 65 10.19 8.55 -0.35
C ASP A 65 9.71 9.90 0.18
N GLU A 66 9.60 10.87 -0.73
CA GLU A 66 9.25 12.26 -0.39
C GLU A 66 7.82 12.35 0.17
N ALA A 67 6.88 11.63 -0.45
CA ALA A 67 5.48 11.62 -0.04
C ALA A 67 5.31 11.01 1.36
N THR A 68 6.06 9.95 1.67
CA THR A 68 6.10 9.37 3.01
C THR A 68 6.61 10.38 4.05
N VAL A 69 7.74 11.05 3.79
CA VAL A 69 8.30 12.03 4.72
C VAL A 69 7.37 13.23 4.90
N GLN A 70 6.72 13.71 3.84
CA GLN A 70 5.68 14.73 3.91
C GLN A 70 4.50 14.28 4.77
N HIS A 71 4.00 13.06 4.59
CA HIS A 71 2.91 12.52 5.40
C HIS A 71 3.28 12.49 6.89
N LEU A 72 4.45 11.95 7.24
CA LEU A 72 4.94 11.91 8.63
C LEU A 72 5.05 13.32 9.24
N SER A 73 5.45 14.32 8.44
CA SER A 73 5.60 15.71 8.89
C SER A 73 4.29 16.42 9.24
N HIS A 74 3.13 15.90 8.80
CA HIS A 74 1.81 16.42 9.20
C HIS A 74 1.43 16.01 10.63
N HIS A 75 2.02 14.94 11.16
CA HIS A 75 1.80 14.44 12.51
C HIS A 75 3.13 14.26 13.28
N PRO A 76 3.90 15.35 13.45
CA PRO A 76 5.29 15.26 13.90
C PRO A 76 5.43 14.76 15.34
N SER A 77 4.42 14.96 16.20
CA SER A 77 4.38 14.43 17.56
C SER A 77 4.20 12.92 17.62
N GLN A 78 3.39 12.36 16.72
CA GLN A 78 3.14 10.93 16.61
C GLN A 78 4.33 10.19 15.99
N TYR A 79 4.98 10.82 15.00
CA TYR A 79 6.06 10.21 14.22
C TYR A 79 7.44 10.79 14.52
N ALA A 80 7.64 11.41 15.68
CA ALA A 80 8.92 12.05 16.05
C ALA A 80 10.10 11.08 15.96
N GLN A 81 9.89 9.80 16.31
CA GLN A 81 10.92 8.77 16.21
C GLN A 81 11.26 8.40 14.77
N CYS A 82 10.30 8.49 13.84
CA CYS A 82 10.53 8.27 12.41
C CYS A 82 11.24 9.46 11.77
N LEU A 83 10.80 10.68 12.08
CA LEU A 83 11.37 11.92 11.52
C LEU A 83 12.84 12.13 11.94
N ARG A 84 13.25 11.64 13.13
CA ARG A 84 14.66 11.65 13.58
C ARG A 84 15.58 10.74 12.77
N GLN A 85 15.03 9.76 12.05
CA GLN A 85 15.79 8.83 11.22
C GLN A 85 15.94 9.32 9.77
N VAL A 86 15.20 10.37 9.38
CA VAL A 86 15.28 10.96 8.04
C VAL A 86 16.54 11.79 7.93
N ASP A 87 17.24 11.69 6.80
CA ASP A 87 18.38 12.56 6.51
C ASP A 87 17.96 14.04 6.58
N PRO A 88 18.70 14.92 7.28
CA PRO A 88 18.30 16.32 7.48
C PRO A 88 18.17 17.12 6.18
N ALA A 89 19.01 16.83 5.17
CA ALA A 89 18.93 17.51 3.88
C ALA A 89 17.69 17.03 3.10
N PHE A 90 17.41 15.72 3.15
CA PHE A 90 16.20 15.15 2.54
C PHE A 90 14.92 15.63 3.23
N LEU A 91 14.89 15.72 4.56
CA LEU A 91 13.75 16.23 5.33
C LEU A 91 13.42 17.68 4.93
N LYS A 92 14.45 18.53 4.81
CA LYS A 92 14.29 19.92 4.39
C LYS A 92 13.84 20.03 2.94
N GLN A 93 14.31 19.15 2.06
CA GLN A 93 13.85 19.07 0.67
C GLN A 93 12.38 18.65 0.59
N ALA A 94 11.99 17.60 1.32
CA ALA A 94 10.65 17.04 1.28
C ALA A 94 9.60 17.93 1.95
N THR A 95 9.92 18.57 3.07
CA THR A 95 8.95 19.30 3.91
C THR A 95 9.11 20.82 3.90
N GLY A 96 10.21 21.33 3.35
CA GLY A 96 10.61 22.74 3.45
C GLY A 96 11.07 23.17 4.85
N LYS A 97 11.06 22.27 5.84
CA LYS A 97 11.34 22.54 7.25
C LYS A 97 12.44 21.62 7.80
N THR A 98 13.14 22.09 8.82
CA THR A 98 14.07 21.30 9.61
C THR A 98 13.34 20.51 10.69
N LEU A 99 14.01 19.50 11.25
CA LEU A 99 13.44 18.67 12.32
C LEU A 99 13.04 19.50 13.56
N GLY A 100 13.84 20.52 13.92
CA GLY A 100 13.52 21.41 15.04
C GLY A 100 12.27 22.26 14.77
N GLU A 101 12.07 22.72 13.53
CA GLU A 101 10.87 23.48 13.17
C GLU A 101 9.59 22.60 13.14
N LEU A 102 9.73 21.30 12.94
CA LEU A 102 8.62 20.34 12.96
C LEU A 102 8.25 19.87 14.36
N LEU A 103 9.23 19.73 15.25
CA LEU A 103 9.02 19.21 16.61
C LEU A 103 8.76 20.30 17.66
N GLY A 104 8.99 21.58 17.31
CA GLY A 104 8.88 22.72 18.23
C GLY A 104 10.04 22.77 19.22
#